data_AF-A0A9D0XQE4-F1
#
_entry.id   AF-A0A9D0XQE4-F1
#
_cell.length_a   1.000
_cell.length_b   1.000
_cell.length_c   1.000
_cell.angle_alpha   90.00
_cell.angle_beta   90.00
_cell.angle_gamma   90.00
#
_symmetry.space_group_name_H-M   'P 1'
#
loop_
_entity.id
_entity.type
_entity.pdbx_description
1 polymer ?
#
loop_
_entity_poly.entity_id
_entity_poly.type
_entity_poly.pdbx_seq_one_letter_code
_entity_poly.pdbx_strand_id
1 'polypeptide(L)' 'FRVGCPAILKSDQTHPKTGKPKATIDPLLCTGCTVCLQVCPVDAIYETG' A
#
# COMPACT_ATOMS: atom_id res chain seq x y z
N PHE A 1 -6.80 3.66 -5.74
CA PHE A 1 -6.00 4.25 -4.65
C PHE A 1 -5.79 5.73 -4.98
N ARG A 2 -6.05 6.66 -4.05
CA ARG A 2 -5.99 8.13 -4.30
C ARG A 2 -4.88 8.84 -3.50
N VAL A 3 -3.85 8.10 -3.07
CA VAL A 3 -2.73 8.66 -2.28
C VAL A 3 -1.73 9.41 -3.18
N GLY A 4 -1.73 9.15 -4.49
CA GLY A 4 -0.79 9.76 -5.44
C GLY A 4 0.65 9.25 -5.34
N CYS A 5 0.96 8.37 -4.38
CA CYS A 5 2.29 7.79 -4.25
C CYS A 5 2.64 6.92 -5.48
N PRO A 6 3.72 7.24 -6.21
CA PRO A 6 4.10 6.50 -7.41
C PRO A 6 4.56 5.07 -7.10
N ALA A 7 4.97 4.80 -5.86
CA ALA A 7 5.40 3.47 -5.42
C ALA A 7 4.25 2.54 -5.03
N ILE A 8 3.00 3.03 -4.93
CA ILE A 8 1.84 2.19 -4.59
C ILE A 8 1.20 1.66 -5.87
N LEU A 9 1.40 0.37 -6.13
CA LEU A 9 0.88 -0.33 -7.28
C LEU A 9 -0.34 -1.19 -6.91
N LYS A 10 -1.20 -1.45 -7.89
CA LYS A 10 -2.29 -2.42 -7.77
C LYS A 10 -1.73 -3.82 -7.99
N SER A 11 -2.01 -4.76 -7.09
CA SER A 11 -1.63 -6.16 -7.27
C SER A 11 -2.77 -6.99 -7.87
N ASP A 12 -2.43 -8.20 -8.35
CA ASP A 12 -3.39 -9.17 -8.86
C ASP A 12 -4.16 -9.89 -7.74
N GLN A 13 -3.71 -9.78 -6.49
CA GLN A 13 -4.38 -10.35 -5.35
C GLN A 13 -5.54 -9.46 -4.90
N THR A 14 -6.68 -10.08 -4.59
CA THR A 14 -7.85 -9.36 -4.04
C THR A 14 -8.08 -9.68 -2.57
N HIS A 15 -8.66 -8.73 -1.84
CA HIS A 15 -9.07 -8.92 -0.46
C HIS A 15 -10.36 -9.79 -0.41
N PRO A 16 -10.40 -10.89 0.35
CA PRO A 16 -11.47 -11.88 0.28
C PRO A 16 -12.84 -11.34 0.70
N LYS A 17 -12.89 -10.37 1.63
CA LYS A 17 -14.16 -9.81 2.10
C LYS A 17 -14.71 -8.67 1.22
N THR A 18 -13.85 -7.95 0.52
CA THR A 18 -14.24 -6.71 -0.19
C THR A 18 -14.10 -6.82 -1.70
N GLY A 19 -13.43 -7.86 -2.22
CA GLY A 19 -13.11 -8.02 -3.64
C GLY A 19 -12.15 -6.97 -4.19
N LYS A 20 -11.71 -6.01 -3.36
CA LYS A 20 -10.82 -4.94 -3.80
C LYS A 20 -9.41 -5.48 -4.01
N PRO A 21 -8.69 -5.00 -5.04
CA PRO A 21 -7.28 -5.38 -5.22
C PRO A 21 -6.44 -4.91 -4.03
N LYS A 22 -5.48 -5.74 -3.62
CA LYS A 22 -4.47 -5.36 -2.65
C LYS A 22 -3.49 -4.37 -3.27
N ALA A 23 -2.89 -3.55 -2.41
CA ALA A 23 -1.79 -2.69 -2.81
C ALA A 23 -0.45 -3.43 -2.62
N THR A 24 0.50 -3.18 -3.52
CA THR A 24 1.90 -3.57 -3.38
C THR A 24 2.76 -2.32 -3.40
N ILE A 25 3.86 -2.30 -2.65
CA ILE A 25 4.82 -1.21 -2.64
C ILE A 25 6.02 -1.62 -3.49
N ASP A 26 6.37 -0.83 -4.50
CA ASP A 26 7.62 -0.98 -5.25
C ASP A 26 8.78 -0.39 -4.42
N PRO A 27 9.73 -1.21 -3.93
CA PRO A 27 10.84 -0.73 -3.12
C PRO A 27 11.81 0.18 -3.88
N LEU A 28 11.86 0.11 -5.22
CA LEU A 28 12.75 0.96 -6.03
C LEU A 28 12.22 2.40 -6.16
N LEU A 29 10.91 2.59 -6.03
CA LEU A 29 10.24 3.89 -6.07
C LEU A 29 9.91 4.44 -4.67
N CYS A 30 9.97 3.58 -3.64
CA CYS A 30 9.64 3.94 -2.27
C CYS A 30 10.77 4.77 -1.64
N THR A 31 10.43 5.93 -1.09
CA THR A 31 11.37 6.83 -0.40
C THR A 31 11.29 6.77 1.13
N GLY A 32 10.40 5.94 1.68
CA GLY A 32 10.22 5.82 3.13
C GLY A 32 9.45 6.97 3.79
N CYS A 33 8.67 7.76 3.04
CA CYS A 33 7.92 8.91 3.58
C CYS A 33 6.73 8.57 4.50
N THR A 34 6.48 7.27 4.75
CA THR A 34 5.42 6.72 5.63
C THR A 34 3.98 7.13 5.34
N VAL A 35 3.68 7.90 4.27
CA VAL A 35 2.30 8.29 3.92
C VAL A 35 1.37 7.09 3.73
N CYS A 36 1.89 5.98 3.20
CA CYS A 36 1.13 4.74 3.01
C CYS A 36 0.69 4.11 4.34
N LEU A 37 1.52 4.20 5.38
CA LEU A 37 1.22 3.73 6.72
C LEU A 37 0.04 4.51 7.32
N GLN A 38 0.06 5.84 7.19
CA GLN A 38 -0.96 6.73 7.79
C GLN A 38 -2.34 6.62 7.15
N VAL A 39 -2.40 6.27 5.86
CA VAL A 39 -3.65 6.24 5.08
C VAL A 39 -4.18 4.81 4.84
N CYS A 40 -3.51 3.78 5.35
CA CYS A 40 -3.91 2.40 5.12
C CYS A 40 -5.22 2.11 5.88
N PRO A 41 -6.34 1.79 5.20
CA PRO A 41 -7.64 1.64 5.86
C PRO A 41 -7.78 0.35 6.70
N VAL A 42 -6.77 -0.51 6.67
CA VAL A 42 -6.76 -1.83 7.30
C VAL A 42 -5.46 -2.09 8.06
N ASP A 43 -4.64 -1.05 8.28
CA ASP A 43 -3.39 -1.10 9.05
C ASP A 43 -2.44 -2.24 8.61
N ALA A 44 -2.34 -2.46 7.29
CA ALA A 44 -1.58 -3.59 6.72
C ALA A 44 -0.07 -3.35 6.59
N ILE A 45 0.45 -2.21 7.03
CA ILE A 45 1.86 -1.81 6.88
C ILE A 45 2.42 -1.57 8.29
N TYR A 46 3.67 -1.95 8.54
CA TYR A 46 4.36 -1.74 9.80
C TYR A 46 5.82 -1.33 9.54
N GLU A 47 6.36 -0.49 10.43
CA GLU A 47 7.76 -0.11 10.42
C GLU A 47 8.57 -1.21 11.12
N THR A 48 9.57 -1.75 10.43
CA THR A 48 10.55 -2.65 11.04
C THR A 48 11.70 -1.76 11.49
N GLY A 49 11.80 -1.51 12.79
CA GLY A 49 12.92 -0.79 13.41
C GLY A 49 14.22 -1.58 13.41
#